data_AF-A0A0Q8KT08-F1
#
_entry.id   AF-A0A0Q8KT08-F1
#
_cell.length_a   1.000
_cell.length_b   1.000
_cell.length_c   1.000
_cell.angle_alpha   90.00
_cell.angle_beta   90.00
_cell.angle_gamma   90.00
#
_symmetry.space_group_name_H-M   'P 1'
#
loop_
_entity.id
_entity.type
_entity.pdbx_description
1 polymer ?
#
loop_
_entity_poly.entity_id
_entity_poly.type
_entity_poly.pdbx_seq_one_letter_code
_entity_poly.pdbx_strand_id
1 'polypeptide(L)'
;MRRNMTVLASCLAMAGCVGNSMSERQDANIESSLQYDTVPCDQLLAQRNGLAQQYNLATTVKPTFSNPAMGFGPFTPDMRSKAQRDSDKATGEIDAMNRSIDRRDCGKPDNQKKKFALPG
;
A
#
# COMPACT_ATOMS: atom_id res chain seq x y z
N MET A 1 -48.02 25.87 -8.22
CA MET A 1 -46.64 26.21 -7.82
C MET A 1 -46.12 25.25 -6.73
N ARG A 2 -45.91 23.96 -7.04
CA ARG A 2 -45.53 22.93 -6.04
C ARG A 2 -44.54 21.87 -6.56
N ARG A 3 -43.84 22.14 -7.66
CA ARG A 3 -42.98 21.14 -8.35
C ARG A 3 -41.49 21.50 -8.44
N ASN A 4 -41.06 22.62 -7.84
CA ASN A 4 -39.68 23.11 -8.03
C ASN A 4 -38.79 22.97 -6.77
N MET A 5 -39.35 22.56 -5.62
CA MET A 5 -38.61 22.43 -4.35
C MET A 5 -37.98 21.06 -4.11
N THR A 6 -38.24 20.06 -4.95
CA THR A 6 -37.67 18.70 -4.80
C THR A 6 -36.34 18.50 -5.49
N VAL A 7 -35.89 19.42 -6.36
CA VAL A 7 -34.65 19.26 -7.14
C VAL A 7 -33.40 19.75 -6.38
N LEU A 8 -33.54 20.74 -5.48
CA LEU A 8 -32.38 21.29 -4.75
C LEU A 8 -31.85 20.36 -3.64
N ALA A 9 -32.66 19.43 -3.12
CA ALA A 9 -32.23 18.52 -2.06
C ALA A 9 -31.34 17.36 -2.55
N SER A 10 -31.35 17.06 -3.86
CA SER A 10 -30.65 15.90 -4.43
C SER A 10 -29.18 16.16 -4.78
N CYS A 11 -28.74 17.43 -4.87
CA CYS A 11 -27.35 17.76 -5.23
C CYS A 11 -26.37 17.72 -4.04
N LEU A 12 -26.85 17.78 -2.80
CA LEU A 12 -26.01 17.72 -1.59
C LEU A 12 -25.61 16.29 -1.19
N ALA A 13 -26.29 15.26 -1.73
CA ALA A 13 -25.98 13.86 -1.43
C ALA A 13 -24.76 13.32 -2.19
N MET A 14 -24.27 14.02 -3.22
CA MET A 14 -23.16 13.52 -4.05
C MET A 14 -21.78 14.03 -3.61
N ALA A 15 -21.70 14.95 -2.65
CA ALA A 15 -20.42 15.45 -2.11
C ALA A 15 -19.89 14.63 -0.92
N GLY A 16 -20.64 13.62 -0.45
CA GLY A 16 -20.39 12.96 0.85
C GLY A 16 -19.60 11.66 0.85
N CYS A 17 -19.26 11.05 -0.30
CA CYS A 17 -18.70 9.69 -0.31
C CYS A 17 -17.55 9.47 -1.32
N VAL A 18 -16.76 10.49 -1.65
CA VAL A 18 -15.54 10.27 -2.45
C VAL A 18 -14.32 10.43 -1.56
N GLY A 19 -14.00 9.35 -0.83
CA GLY A 19 -12.75 9.21 -0.08
C GLY A 19 -11.54 9.32 -1.01
N ASN A 20 -11.05 10.54 -1.18
CA ASN A 20 -9.88 10.90 -1.97
C ASN A 20 -8.91 11.72 -1.13
N SER A 21 -9.09 11.69 0.19
CA SER A 21 -8.22 12.40 1.09
C SER A 21 -6.82 11.81 1.05
N MET A 22 -5.83 12.65 1.34
CA MET A 22 -4.44 12.23 1.32
C MET A 22 -4.17 11.11 2.33
N SER A 23 -4.77 11.17 3.53
CA SER A 23 -4.57 10.15 4.56
C SER A 23 -5.16 8.81 4.13
N GLU A 24 -6.40 8.79 3.62
CA GLU A 24 -7.02 7.55 3.13
C GLU A 24 -6.20 6.91 2.00
N ARG A 25 -5.66 7.73 1.08
CA ARG A 25 -4.82 7.26 -0.03
C ARG A 25 -3.48 6.71 0.42
N GLN A 26 -2.91 7.22 1.51
CA GLN A 26 -1.66 6.72 2.07
C GLN A 26 -1.86 5.44 2.87
N ASP A 27 -2.94 5.37 3.64
CA ASP A 27 -3.33 4.15 4.35
C ASP A 27 -3.64 3.02 3.36
N ALA A 28 -4.27 3.32 2.22
CA ALA A 28 -4.54 2.35 1.16
C ALA A 28 -3.25 1.79 0.50
N ASN A 29 -2.12 2.49 0.61
CA ASN A 29 -0.83 1.98 0.12
C ASN A 29 -0.18 1.03 1.14
N ILE A 30 -0.72 0.89 2.35
CA ILE A 30 -0.22 -0.07 3.34
C ILE A 30 -0.77 -1.45 3.04
N GLU A 31 0.01 -2.20 2.27
CA GLU A 31 -0.34 -3.55 1.87
C GLU A 31 -0.08 -4.56 2.99
N SER A 32 -0.91 -5.60 3.08
CA SER A 32 -0.70 -6.69 4.05
C SER A 32 0.42 -7.61 3.59
N SER A 33 1.38 -7.87 4.49
CA SER A 33 2.47 -8.80 4.17
C SER A 33 2.06 -10.27 4.16
N LEU A 34 0.88 -10.62 4.68
CA LEU A 34 0.43 -12.02 4.78
C LEU A 34 0.17 -12.64 3.41
N GLN A 35 -0.27 -11.84 2.44
CA GLN A 35 -0.52 -12.30 1.08
C GLN A 35 0.75 -12.82 0.39
N TYR A 36 1.93 -12.38 0.85
CA TYR A 36 3.22 -12.80 0.30
C TYR A 36 3.84 -13.99 1.03
N ASP A 37 3.26 -14.44 2.15
CA ASP A 37 3.83 -15.54 2.94
C ASP A 37 3.74 -16.90 2.23
N THR A 38 2.77 -17.04 1.31
CA THR A 38 2.57 -18.23 0.48
C THR A 38 3.42 -18.22 -0.79
N VAL A 39 3.97 -17.06 -1.18
CA VAL A 39 4.80 -16.93 -2.39
C VAL A 39 6.19 -17.54 -2.14
N PRO A 40 6.71 -18.43 -3.01
CA PRO A 40 8.05 -19.00 -2.86
C PRO A 40 9.14 -17.92 -2.71
N CYS A 41 10.13 -18.14 -1.85
CA CYS A 41 11.13 -17.11 -1.51
C CYS A 41 11.87 -16.57 -2.75
N ASP A 42 12.28 -17.44 -3.68
CA ASP A 42 13.02 -17.00 -4.87
C ASP A 42 12.15 -16.11 -5.77
N GLN A 43 10.88 -16.49 -5.94
CA GLN A 43 9.91 -15.71 -6.68
C GLN A 43 9.62 -14.38 -5.98
N LEU A 44 9.52 -14.36 -4.65
CA LEU A 44 9.27 -13.15 -3.89
C LEU A 44 10.44 -12.16 -3.97
N LEU A 45 11.68 -12.66 -3.88
CA LEU A 45 12.88 -11.84 -4.03
C LEU A 45 12.98 -11.25 -5.45
N ALA A 46 12.67 -12.04 -6.48
CA ALA A 46 12.64 -11.59 -7.86
C ALA A 46 11.55 -10.53 -8.10
N GLN A 47 10.33 -10.76 -7.59
CA GLN A 47 9.21 -9.82 -7.69
C GLN A 47 9.55 -8.48 -7.03
N ARG A 48 10.07 -8.49 -5.79
CA ARG A 48 10.51 -7.28 -5.10
C ARG A 48 11.57 -6.53 -5.89
N ASN A 49 12.60 -7.22 -6.36
CA ASN A 49 13.70 -6.58 -7.10
C ASN A 49 13.23 -6.00 -8.44
N GLY A 50 12.37 -6.71 -9.17
CA GLY A 50 11.79 -6.22 -10.42
C GLY A 50 10.92 -4.99 -10.20
N LEU A 51 10.11 -4.98 -9.14
CA LEU A 51 9.28 -3.83 -8.79
C LEU A 51 10.12 -2.62 -8.36
N ALA A 52 11.15 -2.84 -7.55
CA ALA A 52 12.11 -1.81 -7.16
C ALA A 52 12.81 -1.20 -8.38
N GLN A 53 13.25 -2.03 -9.33
CA GLN A 53 13.87 -1.55 -10.58
C GLN A 53 12.89 -0.78 -11.45
N GLN A 54 11.65 -1.26 -11.62
CA GLN A 54 10.62 -0.62 -12.44
C GLN A 54 10.34 0.83 -12.00
N TYR A 55 10.31 1.07 -10.69
CA TYR A 55 10.03 2.39 -10.11
C TYR A 55 11.29 3.15 -9.68
N ASN A 56 12.48 2.61 -9.95
CA ASN A 56 13.76 3.17 -9.51
C ASN A 56 13.80 3.45 -7.98
N LEU A 57 13.30 2.49 -7.20
CA LEU A 57 13.23 2.53 -5.74
C LEU A 57 14.30 1.63 -5.12
N ALA A 58 14.67 1.93 -3.88
CA ALA A 58 15.48 1.02 -3.07
C ALA A 58 14.65 -0.21 -2.68
N THR A 59 15.29 -1.39 -2.59
CA THR A 59 14.61 -2.62 -2.13
C THR A 59 14.21 -2.56 -0.66
N THR A 60 14.73 -1.62 0.12
CA THR A 60 14.44 -1.42 1.56
C THR A 60 13.58 -0.19 1.82
N VAL A 61 12.92 0.34 0.79
CA VAL A 61 12.04 1.51 0.91
C VAL A 61 10.89 1.24 1.87
N LYS A 62 10.49 2.26 2.62
CA LYS A 62 9.33 2.22 3.52
C LYS A 62 8.29 3.27 3.11
N PRO A 63 6.99 3.00 3.27
CA PRO A 63 5.93 3.98 3.03
C PRO A 63 6.16 5.21 3.90
N THR A 64 5.97 6.38 3.30
CA THR A 64 6.01 7.66 4.02
C THR A 64 4.59 8.17 4.15
N PHE A 65 4.24 8.60 5.36
CA PHE A 65 3.00 9.29 5.62
C PHE A 65 3.30 10.78 5.65
N SER A 66 2.59 11.57 4.86
CA SER A 66 2.56 13.01 5.10
C SER A 66 1.68 13.26 6.30
N ASN A 67 2.15 14.10 7.22
CA ASN A 67 1.38 14.54 8.36
C ASN A 67 0.68 15.85 7.96
N PRO A 68 -0.59 15.83 7.52
CA PRO A 68 -1.30 17.05 7.23
C PRO A 68 -1.46 17.79 8.56
N ALA A 69 -0.97 19.03 8.62
CA ALA A 69 -0.95 19.80 9.86
C ALA A 69 -2.30 19.68 10.60
N MET A 70 -2.27 19.15 11.82
CA MET A 70 -3.37 19.20 12.79
C MET A 70 -4.64 18.40 12.46
N GLY A 71 -4.52 17.14 12.00
CA GLY A 71 -5.66 16.21 11.97
C GLY A 71 -6.68 16.43 10.85
N PHE A 72 -6.40 17.34 9.91
CA PHE A 72 -7.21 17.56 8.70
C PHE A 72 -6.94 16.53 7.58
N GLY A 73 -6.22 15.44 7.87
CA GLY A 73 -5.85 14.44 6.86
C GLY A 73 -7.02 13.89 6.06
N PRO A 74 -8.12 13.46 6.72
CA PRO A 74 -9.32 12.98 6.04
C PRO A 74 -10.04 14.02 5.17
N PHE A 75 -9.67 15.30 5.29
CA PHE A 75 -10.29 16.41 4.55
C PHE A 75 -9.30 17.09 3.59
N THR A 76 -8.01 16.72 3.64
CA THR A 76 -6.99 17.29 2.77
C THR A 76 -6.96 16.53 1.45
N PRO A 77 -7.19 17.19 0.31
CA PRO A 77 -7.14 16.49 -0.97
C PRO A 77 -5.73 15.98 -1.27
N ASP A 78 -5.65 14.79 -1.87
CA ASP A 78 -4.38 14.23 -2.35
C ASP A 78 -3.93 14.96 -3.63
N MET A 79 -2.99 15.89 -3.45
CA MET A 79 -2.42 16.71 -4.54
C MET A 79 -1.27 16.03 -5.29
N ARG A 80 -0.92 14.77 -4.97
CA ARG A 80 0.20 14.07 -5.61
C ARG A 80 -0.11 13.75 -7.08
N SER A 81 0.93 13.82 -7.91
CA SER A 81 0.85 13.39 -9.31
C SER A 81 0.51 11.89 -9.42
N LYS A 82 0.06 11.44 -10.59
CA LYS A 82 -0.15 10.00 -10.83
C LYS A 82 1.14 9.20 -10.64
N ALA A 83 2.25 9.67 -11.19
CA ALA A 83 3.54 9.00 -11.07
C ALA A 83 3.97 8.85 -9.60
N GLN A 84 3.77 9.89 -8.78
CA GLN A 84 4.07 9.82 -7.36
C GLN A 84 3.19 8.80 -6.64
N ARG A 85 1.88 8.79 -6.93
CA ARG A 85 0.95 7.81 -6.33
C ARG A 85 1.30 6.37 -6.71
N ASP A 86 1.67 6.13 -7.96
CA ASP A 86 2.06 4.80 -8.44
C ASP A 86 3.38 4.36 -7.75
N SER A 87 4.35 5.26 -7.60
CA SER A 87 5.59 5.01 -6.86
C SER A 87 5.36 4.74 -5.37
N ASP A 88 4.45 5.48 -4.73
CA ASP A 88 4.12 5.29 -3.32
C ASP A 88 3.37 3.97 -3.09
N LYS A 89 2.56 3.53 -4.05
CA LYS A 89 1.93 2.19 -4.04
C LYS A 89 2.99 1.09 -4.17
N ALA A 90 3.91 1.22 -5.12
CA ALA A 90 5.01 0.28 -5.29
C ALA A 90 5.89 0.18 -4.03
N THR A 91 6.11 1.31 -3.34
CA THR A 91 6.79 1.36 -2.04
C THR A 91 6.07 0.52 -0.99
N GLY A 92 4.74 0.62 -0.90
CA GLY A 92 3.90 -0.18 -0.01
C GLY A 92 3.99 -1.69 -0.27
N GLU A 93 3.93 -2.07 -1.54
CA GLU A 93 4.11 -3.47 -1.97
C GLU A 93 5.51 -3.99 -1.62
N ILE A 94 6.57 -3.21 -1.88
CA ILE A 94 7.96 -3.57 -1.53
C ILE A 94 8.12 -3.79 -0.03
N ASP A 95 7.57 -2.89 0.80
CA ASP A 95 7.63 -3.03 2.26
C ASP A 95 6.85 -4.26 2.75
N ALA A 96 5.67 -4.51 2.18
CA ALA A 96 4.91 -5.72 2.49
C ALA A 96 5.66 -7.01 2.12
N MET A 97 6.31 -7.04 0.96
CA MET A 97 7.18 -8.15 0.55
C MET A 97 8.38 -8.31 1.49
N ASN A 98 9.04 -7.22 1.87
CA ASN A 98 10.17 -7.24 2.81
C ASN A 98 9.78 -7.82 4.17
N ARG A 99 8.64 -7.40 4.73
CA ARG A 99 8.16 -7.96 6.00
C ARG A 99 7.91 -9.47 5.90
N SER A 100 7.45 -9.98 4.76
CA SER A 100 7.33 -11.43 4.53
C SER A 100 8.69 -12.11 4.39
N ILE A 101 9.62 -11.52 3.64
CA ILE A 101 11.01 -12.00 3.48
C ILE A 101 11.70 -12.10 4.84
N ASP A 102 11.58 -11.06 5.67
CA ASP A 102 12.20 -11.00 7.00
C ASP A 102 11.61 -12.04 7.95
N ARG A 103 10.28 -12.17 7.99
CA ARG A 103 9.62 -13.20 8.83
C ARG A 103 9.98 -14.62 8.41
N ARG A 104 10.16 -14.87 7.11
CA ARG A 104 10.43 -16.20 6.57
C ARG A 104 11.92 -16.48 6.37
N ASP A 105 12.78 -15.53 6.73
CA ASP A 105 14.23 -15.56 6.52
C ASP A 105 14.62 -15.91 5.08
N CYS A 106 13.86 -15.42 4.10
CA CYS A 106 14.14 -15.69 2.68
C CYS A 106 15.52 -15.13 2.30
N GLY A 107 16.34 -15.93 1.61
CA GLY A 107 17.71 -15.56 1.20
C GLY A 107 18.79 -15.81 2.25
N LYS A 108 18.45 -16.34 3.44
CA LYS A 108 19.43 -16.85 4.39
C LYS A 108 19.69 -18.35 4.11
N PRO A 109 20.96 -18.77 3.89
CA PRO A 109 21.28 -20.16 3.52
C PRO A 109 20.96 -21.19 4.61
N ASP A 110 20.81 -20.77 5.87
CA ASP A 110 20.77 -21.68 7.02
C ASP A 110 19.37 -22.20 7.39
N ASN A 111 18.30 -21.56 6.92
CA ASN A 111 16.92 -21.86 7.34
C ASN A 111 16.10 -22.63 6.28
N GLN A 112 16.54 -22.73 5.03
CA GLN A 112 15.92 -23.64 4.06
C GLN A 112 16.07 -25.11 4.51
N LYS A 113 17.17 -25.45 5.19
CA LYS A 113 17.40 -26.79 5.75
C LYS A 113 16.52 -27.11 6.97
N LYS A 114 16.08 -26.10 7.75
CA LYS A 114 15.25 -26.33 8.95
C LYS A 114 13.78 -26.63 8.62
N LYS A 115 13.22 -26.10 7.53
CA LYS A 115 11.83 -26.43 7.12
C LYS A 115 11.67 -27.87 6.63
N PHE A 116 12.74 -28.50 6.14
CA PHE A 116 12.76 -29.93 5.79
C PHE A 116 13.19 -30.84 6.95
N ALA A 117 13.51 -30.28 8.12
CA ALA A 117 14.02 -31.02 9.28
C ALA A 117 13.07 -30.99 10.49
N LEU A 118 11.75 -30.99 10.25
CA LEU A 118 10.77 -31.28 11.29
C LEU A 118 10.36 -32.77 11.23
N PRO A 119 10.87 -33.60 12.15
CA PRO A 119 10.09 -34.62 12.81
C PRO A 119 9.79 -34.15 14.24
N GLY A 120 8.51 -34.07 14.59
CA GLY A 120 8.04 -33.70 15.94
C GLY A 120 6.56 -33.42 15.94
#